data_AF-A0A0F9SL30-F1
#
_entry.id   AF-A0A0F9SL30-F1
#
_cell.length_a   1.000
_cell.length_b   1.000
_cell.length_c   1.000
_cell.angle_alpha   90.00
_cell.angle_beta   90.00
_cell.angle_gamma   90.00
#
_symmetry.space_group_name_H-M   'P 1'
#
loop_
_entity.id
_entity.type
_entity.pdbx_description
1 polymer ?
#
loop_
_entity_poly.entity_id
_entity_poly.type
_entity_poly.pdbx_seq_one_letter_code
_entity_poly.pdbx_strand_id
1 'polypeptide(L)' 'MNLQLKITRATVVLTNHGKDRISLDTEYPSPTPKVDPEPLSLTFEAEKGTGVEYVKNTFGIEPEVIDARTEVNFKFSRKE' A
#
# COMPACT_ATOMS: atom_id res chain seq x y z
N MET A 1 -5.92 18.19 18.97
CA MET A 1 -6.81 17.76 17.87
C MET A 1 -6.35 16.38 17.44
N ASN A 2 -7.12 15.33 17.74
CA ASN A 2 -6.87 13.99 17.18
C ASN A 2 -7.64 13.90 15.86
N LEU A 3 -6.91 13.89 14.74
CA LEU A 3 -7.52 13.69 13.43
C LEU A 3 -7.80 12.20 13.28
N GLN A 4 -9.05 11.78 13.51
CA GLN A 4 -9.46 10.41 13.18
C GLN A 4 -9.66 10.33 11.67
N LEU A 5 -8.61 9.98 10.94
CA LEU A 5 -8.68 9.74 9.51
C LEU A 5 -9.44 8.43 9.27
N LYS A 6 -10.65 8.54 8.74
CA LYS A 6 -11.40 7.40 8.24
C LYS A 6 -10.74 6.87 6.96
N ILE A 7 -9.98 5.79 7.13
CA ILE A 7 -9.36 5.05 6.03
C ILE A 7 -10.42 4.19 5.36
N THR A 8 -10.57 4.32 4.04
CA THR A 8 -11.55 3.57 3.25
C THR A 8 -10.92 2.36 2.56
N ARG A 9 -9.65 2.48 2.17
CA ARG A 9 -8.88 1.41 1.55
C ARG A 9 -7.44 1.44 2.05
N ALA A 10 -6.86 0.26 2.22
CA ALA A 10 -5.44 0.11 2.41
C ALA A 10 -4.90 -0.87 1.36
N THR A 11 -3.78 -0.53 0.76
CA THR A 11 -3.05 -1.35 -0.20
C THR A 11 -1.64 -1.57 0.34
N VAL A 12 -1.20 -2.82 0.41
CA VAL A 12 0.13 -3.21 0.86
C VAL A 12 0.84 -3.89 -0.31
N VAL A 13 1.92 -3.26 -0.78
CA VAL A 13 2.80 -3.81 -1.81
C VAL A 13 3.99 -4.48 -1.13
N LEU A 14 4.04 -5.80 -1.23
CA LEU A 14 5.15 -6.60 -0.71
C LEU A 14 6.29 -6.60 -1.73
N THR A 15 7.48 -6.13 -1.35
CA THR A 15 8.63 -6.02 -2.26
C THR A 15 9.67 -7.11 -1.96
N ASN A 16 10.37 -7.58 -3.00
CA ASN A 16 11.33 -8.69 -2.83
C ASN A 16 12.63 -8.26 -2.14
N HIS A 17 13.08 -7.02 -2.40
CA HIS A 17 14.37 -6.49 -1.91
C HIS A 17 14.21 -5.14 -1.20
N GLY A 18 13.17 -4.97 -0.39
CA GLY A 18 12.95 -3.70 0.29
C GLY A 18 11.91 -3.77 1.39
N LYS A 19 11.53 -2.58 1.86
CA LYS A 19 10.41 -2.36 2.75
C LYS A 19 9.09 -2.64 2.02
N ASP A 20 8.07 -3.01 2.78
CA ASP A 20 6.71 -3.07 2.26
C ASP A 20 6.20 -1.64 2.07
N ARG A 21 5.51 -1.38 0.97
CA ARG A 21 4.92 -0.06 0.73
C ARG A 21 3.44 -0.11 1.06
N ILE A 22 3.00 0.76 1.94
CA ILE A 22 1.61 0.86 2.39
C ILE A 22 1.03 2.15 1.81
N SER A 23 -0.10 2.03 1.14
CA SER A 23 -0.91 3.15 0.67
C SER A 23 -2.29 3.09 1.33
N LEU A 24 -2.69 4.17 2.00
CA LEU A 24 -3.97 4.32 2.67
C LEU A 24 -4.77 5.40 1.94
N ASP A 25 -5.94 5.05 1.45
CA ASP A 25 -6.88 6.00 0.87
C ASP A 25 -7.92 6.38 1.92
N THR A 26 -8.30 7.65 1.93
CA THR A 26 -9.32 8.19 2.84
C THR A 26 -10.49 8.76 2.07
N GLU A 27 -11.62 9.02 2.73
CA GLU A 27 -12.75 9.69 2.09
C GLU A 27 -12.59 11.23 2.01
N TYR A 28 -11.52 11.76 2.58
CA TYR A 28 -11.34 13.21 2.65
C TYR A 28 -10.79 13.73 1.32
N PRO A 29 -11.32 14.85 0.80
CA PRO A 29 -10.73 15.50 -0.35
C PRO A 29 -9.35 16.03 0.00
N SER A 30 -8.47 16.13 -1.00
CA SER A 30 -7.16 16.75 -0.83
C SER A 30 -7.26 18.13 -0.16
N PRO A 31 -6.43 18.43 0.86
CA PRO A 31 -6.43 19.73 1.53
C PRO A 31 -5.83 20.85 0.67
N THR A 32 -5.23 20.54 -0.48
CA THR A 32 -4.68 21.53 -1.41
C THR A 32 -5.77 22.11 -2.32
N PRO A 33 -6.15 23.39 -2.15
CA PRO A 33 -7.13 24.00 -3.03
C PRO A 33 -6.57 24.06 -4.46
N LYS A 34 -7.32 23.53 -5.43
CA LYS A 34 -7.05 23.45 -6.90
C LYS A 34 -6.35 22.20 -7.42
N VAL A 35 -6.02 21.22 -6.58
CA VAL A 35 -5.77 19.85 -7.06
C VAL A 35 -7.14 19.17 -7.10
N ASP A 36 -7.41 18.33 -8.11
CA ASP A 36 -8.63 17.56 -8.26
C ASP A 36 -9.12 16.98 -6.91
N PRO A 37 -10.44 16.72 -6.73
CA PRO A 37 -11.02 16.21 -5.49
C PRO A 37 -10.64 14.75 -5.20
N GLU A 38 -9.44 14.34 -5.62
CA GLU A 38 -8.90 13.04 -5.33
C GLU A 38 -8.87 12.83 -3.82
N PRO A 39 -9.30 11.64 -3.38
CA PRO A 39 -9.21 11.27 -1.98
C PRO A 39 -7.77 11.42 -1.50
N LEU A 40 -7.60 11.92 -0.28
CA LEU A 40 -6.30 12.01 0.36
C LEU A 40 -5.76 10.59 0.52
N SER A 41 -4.67 10.30 -0.21
CA SER A 41 -3.92 9.06 -0.11
C SER A 41 -2.62 9.30 0.65
N LEU A 42 -2.36 8.51 1.69
CA LEU A 42 -1.11 8.51 2.45
C LEU A 42 -0.28 7.31 2.04
N THR A 43 1.00 7.51 1.75
CA THR A 43 1.90 6.41 1.41
C THR A 43 3.13 6.43 2.29
N PHE A 44 3.49 5.28 2.86
CA PHE A 44 4.67 5.12 3.70
C PHE A 44 5.22 3.70 3.59
N GLU A 45 6.38 3.48 4.22
CA GLU A 45 7.10 2.21 4.16
C GLU A 45 7.07 1.52 5.53
N ALA A 46 6.79 0.22 5.54
CA ALA A 46 6.90 -0.64 6.71
C ALA A 46 8.02 -1.67 6.53
N GLU A 47 8.47 -2.26 7.64
CA GLU A 47 9.48 -3.32 7.57
C GLU A 47 8.98 -4.49 6.71
N LYS A 48 9.91 -5.15 6.01
CA LYS A 48 9.60 -6.22 5.06
C LYS A 48 8.76 -7.32 5.72
N GLY A 49 7.62 -7.65 5.12
CA GLY A 49 6.70 -8.67 5.61
C GLY A 49 5.81 -8.24 6.78
N THR A 50 5.92 -7.00 7.27
CA THR A 50 5.13 -6.49 8.40
C THR A 50 3.97 -5.60 7.96
N GLY A 51 3.92 -5.18 6.70
CA GLY A 51 2.98 -4.15 6.26
C GLY A 51 1.51 -4.56 6.40
N VAL A 52 1.19 -5.84 6.14
CA VAL A 52 -0.17 -6.38 6.27
C VAL A 52 -0.63 -6.38 7.73
N GLU A 53 0.21 -6.87 8.62
CA GLU A 53 -0.10 -6.95 10.05
C GLU A 53 -0.20 -5.55 10.67
N TYR A 54 0.71 -4.64 10.27
CA TYR A 54 0.66 -3.25 10.70
C TYR A 54 -0.68 -2.59 10.36
N VAL A 55 -1.18 -2.79 9.13
CA VAL A 55 -2.45 -2.21 8.72
C VAL A 55 -3.63 -2.80 9.50
N LYS A 56 -3.66 -4.13 9.65
CA LYS A 56 -4.73 -4.80 10.41
C LYS A 56 -4.75 -4.36 11.88
N ASN A 57 -3.60 -4.29 12.53
CA ASN A 57 -3.51 -3.93 13.96
C ASN A 57 -3.74 -2.44 14.22
N THR A 58 -3.28 -1.56 13.33
CA THR A 58 -3.35 -0.10 13.54
C THR A 58 -4.68 0.48 13.08
N PHE A 59 -5.18 0.03 11.93
CA PHE A 59 -6.37 0.61 11.30
C PHE A 59 -7.60 -0.30 11.38
N GLY A 60 -7.47 -1.56 11.80
CA GLY A 60 -8.60 -2.49 11.95
C GLY A 60 -9.29 -2.86 10.65
N ILE A 61 -8.65 -2.63 9.50
CA ILE A 61 -9.17 -2.92 8.17
C ILE A 61 -8.34 -4.00 7.49
N GLU A 62 -8.97 -4.74 6.57
CA GLU A 62 -8.28 -5.72 5.75
C GLU A 62 -7.59 -5.03 4.56
N PRO A 63 -6.24 -5.07 4.46
CA PRO A 63 -5.55 -4.48 3.32
C PRO A 63 -5.67 -5.36 2.08
N GLU A 64 -5.73 -4.71 0.92
CA GLU A 64 -5.46 -5.34 -0.37
C GLU A 64 -3.95 -5.59 -0.48
N VAL A 65 -3.55 -6.83 -0.78
CA VAL A 65 -2.15 -7.23 -0.83
C VAL A 65 -1.72 -7.43 -2.28
N ILE A 66 -0.72 -6.66 -2.70
CA ILE A 66 -0.07 -6.81 -4.01
C ILE A 66 1.28 -7.47 -3.77
N ASP A 67 1.39 -8.73 -4.19
CA ASP A 67 2.64 -9.46 -4.07
C ASP A 67 3.55 -9.20 -5.28
N ALA A 68 4.43 -8.21 -5.15
CA ALA A 68 5.46 -7.90 -6.14
C ALA A 68 6.75 -8.71 -5.92
N ARG A 69 6.71 -9.78 -5.11
CA ARG A 69 7.85 -10.70 -4.89
C ARG A 69 7.92 -11.78 -5.95
N THR A 70 6.91 -11.88 -6.81
CA THR A 70 6.91 -12.84 -7.90
C THR A 70 7.97 -12.45 -8.94
N GLU A 71 9.18 -12.99 -8.80
CA GLU A 71 10.10 -13.15 -9.91
C GLU A 71 9.40 -14.03 -10.95
N VAL A 72 8.93 -13.42 -12.03
CA VAL A 72 8.48 -14.17 -13.19
C VAL A 72 9.72 -14.84 -13.78
N ASN A 73 9.95 -16.10 -13.40
CA ASN A 73 11.04 -16.93 -13.90
C ASN A 73 10.75 -17.27 -15.37
N PHE A 74 11.01 -16.34 -16.28
CA PHE A 74 11.01 -16.62 -17.71
C PHE A 74 12.19 -17.54 -17.99
N LYS A 75 11.98 -18.85 -17.88
CA LYS A 75 12.86 -19.85 -18.48
C LYS A 75 12.81 -19.65 -19.99
N PHE A 76 13.68 -18.81 -20.52
CA PHE A 76 14.04 -18.84 -21.92
C PHE A 76 14.78 -20.16 -22.18
N SER A 77 14.03 -21.20 -22.52
CA SER A 77 14.59 -22.36 -23.21
C SER A 77 15.10 -21.87 -24.56
N ARG A 78 16.38 -21.48 -24.64
CA ARG A 78 17.08 -21.45 -25.93
C ARG A 78 17.11 -22.89 -26.41
N LYS A 79 16.24 -23.19 -27.37
CA LYS A 79 16.35 -24.38 -28.21
C LYS A 79 17.53 -24.13 -29.15
N GLU A 80 18.39 -25.15 -29.20
CA GLU A 80 19.67 -25.24 -29.92
C GLU A 80 19.64 -24.77 -31.38
#